data_AF-A0A443RT62-F1
#
_entry.id   AF-A0A443RT62-F1
#
_cell.length_a   1.000
_cell.length_b   1.000
_cell.length_c   1.000
_cell.angle_alpha   90.00
_cell.angle_beta   90.00
_cell.angle_gamma   90.00
#
_symmetry.space_group_name_H-M   'P 1'
#
loop_
_entity.id
_entity.type
_entity.pdbx_description
1 polymer ?
#
loop_
_entity_poly.entity_id
_entity_poly.type
_entity_poly.pdbx_seq_one_letter_code
_entity_poly.pdbx_strand_id
1 'polypeptide(L)'
;IVSPGVQCPSADFSSTTGTTATSGTSIASPITAGIAACIQSQFGYYSKDAPRLITQKLIEASRAEVNGFTLGTVNRLLRWTC
;
A
#
# COMPACT_ATOMS: atom_id res chain seq x y z
N ILE A 1 -8.81 1.78 0.65
CA ILE A 1 -8.11 0.47 0.53
C ILE A 1 -7.29 0.28 1.79
N VAL A 2 -6.89 -0.95 2.10
CA VAL A 2 -6.03 -1.26 3.24
C VAL A 2 -4.82 -2.06 2.79
N SER A 3 -3.74 -1.91 3.55
CA SER A 3 -2.45 -2.57 3.33
C SER A 3 -1.93 -3.06 4.69
N PRO A 4 -0.99 -4.02 4.72
CA PRO A 4 -0.38 -4.46 5.98
C PRO A 4 0.20 -3.27 6.75
N GLY A 5 -0.06 -3.20 8.05
CA GLY A 5 0.43 -2.09 8.88
C GLY A 5 0.61 -2.45 10.34
N VAL A 6 0.61 -3.75 10.68
CA VAL A 6 0.80 -4.24 12.04
C VAL A 6 2.06 -5.09 12.04
N GLN A 7 2.96 -4.79 12.97
CA GLN A 7 4.26 -5.44 13.15
C GLN A 7 5.06 -5.59 11.84
N CYS A 8 5.08 -4.55 11.00
CA CYS A 8 5.85 -4.60 9.77
C CYS A 8 7.31 -4.19 10.06
N PRO A 9 8.30 -5.04 9.74
CA PRO A 9 9.71 -4.69 9.89
C PRO A 9 10.11 -3.64 8.84
N SER A 10 10.86 -2.65 9.28
CA SER A 10 11.44 -1.61 8.43
C SER A 10 12.80 -1.18 8.98
N ALA A 11 13.57 -0.40 8.21
CA ALA A 11 14.86 0.12 8.65
C ALA A 11 14.68 1.01 9.89
N ASP A 12 15.60 0.88 10.85
CA ASP A 12 15.62 1.68 12.07
C ASP A 12 16.72 2.74 12.03
N PHE A 13 16.48 3.89 12.63
CA PHE A 13 17.45 5.00 12.61
C PHE A 13 18.61 4.81 13.60
N SER A 14 18.51 3.88 14.55
CA SER A 14 19.52 3.68 15.60
C SER A 14 20.80 3.01 15.09
N SER A 15 20.78 2.41 13.90
CA SER A 15 21.95 1.77 13.26
C SER A 15 21.78 1.66 11.74
N THR A 16 22.88 1.71 10.99
CA THR A 16 22.86 1.58 9.51
C THR A 16 22.38 0.23 9.00
N THR A 17 22.30 -0.79 9.87
CA THR A 17 21.73 -2.11 9.56
C THR A 17 20.59 -2.47 10.51
N GLY A 18 20.10 -1.51 11.29
CA GLY A 18 19.05 -1.72 12.28
C GLY A 18 17.71 -1.99 11.60
N THR A 19 16.91 -2.85 12.23
CA THR A 19 15.53 -3.09 11.83
C THR A 19 14.62 -2.99 13.04
N THR A 20 13.47 -2.34 12.87
CA THR A 20 12.43 -2.24 13.90
C THR A 20 11.08 -2.63 13.31
N ALA A 21 10.26 -3.31 14.10
CA ALA A 21 8.90 -3.68 13.74
C ALA A 21 7.92 -2.72 14.41
N THR A 22 7.24 -1.92 13.59
CA THR A 22 6.27 -0.93 14.09
C THR A 22 4.88 -1.19 13.52
N SER A 23 3.87 -0.62 14.16
CA SER A 23 2.46 -0.77 13.77
C SER A 23 1.82 0.61 13.62
N GLY A 24 0.99 0.78 12.61
CA GLY A 24 0.21 1.98 12.38
C GLY A 24 -0.22 2.13 10.93
N THR A 25 -1.20 3.01 10.70
CA THR A 25 -1.58 3.42 9.35
C THR A 25 -0.42 4.11 8.61
N SER A 26 0.49 4.75 9.35
CA SER A 26 1.77 5.28 8.85
C SER A 26 2.68 4.21 8.25
N ILE A 27 2.48 2.93 8.59
CA ILE A 27 3.24 1.79 8.06
C ILE A 27 2.52 1.15 6.88
N ALA A 28 1.18 1.16 6.88
CA ALA A 28 0.37 0.74 5.73
C ALA A 28 0.47 1.69 4.52
N SER A 29 0.62 3.00 4.78
CA SER A 29 0.74 4.04 3.75
C SER A 29 1.94 3.83 2.80
N PRO A 30 3.20 3.66 3.28
CA PRO A 30 4.35 3.47 2.40
C PRO A 30 4.27 2.19 1.56
N ILE A 31 3.63 1.12 2.06
CA ILE A 31 3.38 -0.09 1.24
C ILE A 31 2.47 0.25 0.05
N THR A 32 1.40 1.01 0.30
CA THR A 32 0.51 1.49 -0.76
C THR A 32 1.24 2.39 -1.75
N ALA A 33 2.10 3.29 -1.26
CA ALA A 33 2.91 4.18 -2.09
C ALA A 33 3.93 3.42 -2.95
N GLY A 34 4.59 2.39 -2.39
CA GLY A 34 5.52 1.54 -3.15
C GLY A 34 4.82 0.80 -4.29
N ILE A 35 3.64 0.25 -4.04
CA ILE A 35 2.84 -0.38 -5.10
C ILE A 35 2.37 0.63 -6.14
N ALA A 36 1.96 1.83 -5.71
CA ALA A 36 1.61 2.92 -6.63
C ALA A 36 2.79 3.30 -7.54
N ALA A 37 4.01 3.33 -7.01
CA ALA A 37 5.23 3.57 -7.79
C ALA A 37 5.50 2.45 -8.80
N CYS A 38 5.30 1.17 -8.41
CA CYS A 38 5.40 0.04 -9.33
C CYS A 38 4.38 0.17 -10.49
N ILE A 39 3.11 0.44 -10.18
CA ILE A 39 2.06 0.67 -11.19
C ILE A 39 2.45 1.83 -12.12
N GLN A 40 2.89 2.95 -11.55
CA GLN A 40 3.28 4.11 -12.32
C GLN A 40 4.39 3.77 -13.32
N SER A 41 5.43 3.06 -12.86
CA SER A 41 6.56 2.65 -13.69
C SER A 41 6.17 1.63 -14.77
N GLN A 42 5.34 0.64 -14.44
CA GLN A 42 4.97 -0.43 -15.37
C GLN A 42 4.08 0.05 -16.51
N PHE A 43 3.16 0.98 -16.24
CA PHE A 43 2.18 1.46 -17.23
C PHE A 43 2.54 2.82 -17.83
N GLY A 44 3.66 3.42 -17.43
CA GLY A 44 4.11 4.71 -17.95
C GLY A 44 3.17 5.88 -17.61
N TYR A 45 2.52 5.85 -16.44
CA TYR A 45 1.56 6.87 -16.03
C TYR A 45 2.26 8.14 -15.52
N TYR A 46 2.66 9.02 -16.44
CA TYR A 46 3.35 10.29 -16.11
C TYR A 46 2.56 11.55 -16.48
N SER A 47 1.31 11.41 -16.94
CA SER A 47 0.45 12.54 -17.28
C SER A 47 -0.30 13.10 -16.06
N LYS A 48 -1.02 14.21 -16.24
CA LYS A 48 -1.93 14.76 -15.23
C LYS A 48 -3.00 13.77 -14.74
N ASP A 49 -3.33 12.77 -15.56
CA ASP A 49 -4.34 11.75 -15.24
C ASP A 49 -3.75 10.58 -14.44
N ALA A 50 -2.43 10.54 -14.24
CA ALA A 50 -1.73 9.45 -13.55
C ALA A 50 -2.33 9.13 -12.18
N PRO A 51 -2.64 10.10 -11.29
CA PRO A 51 -3.21 9.77 -9.98
C PRO A 51 -4.53 8.99 -10.08
N ARG A 52 -5.39 9.34 -11.06
CA ARG A 52 -6.65 8.65 -11.31
C ARG A 52 -6.41 7.24 -11.83
N LEU A 53 -5.53 7.07 -12.81
CA LEU A 53 -5.22 5.77 -13.43
C LEU A 53 -4.54 4.83 -12.42
N ILE A 54 -3.59 5.34 -11.62
CA ILE A 54 -2.93 4.57 -10.56
C ILE A 54 -3.95 4.15 -9.50
N THR A 55 -4.84 5.05 -9.08
CA THR A 55 -5.90 4.71 -8.11
C THR A 55 -6.84 3.62 -8.65
N GLN A 56 -7.22 3.69 -9.94
CA GLN A 56 -8.01 2.64 -10.58
C GLN A 56 -7.28 1.29 -10.54
N LYS A 57 -5.99 1.26 -10.88
CA LYS A 57 -5.18 0.04 -10.79
C LYS A 57 -5.02 -0.50 -9.37
N LEU A 58 -4.84 0.36 -8.37
CA LEU A 58 -4.81 -0.07 -6.96
C LEU A 58 -6.13 -0.71 -6.53
N ILE A 59 -7.26 -0.18 -7.01
CA ILE A 59 -8.59 -0.75 -6.75
C ILE A 59 -8.76 -2.09 -7.46
N GLU A 60 -8.36 -2.20 -8.73
CA GLU A 60 -8.38 -3.47 -9.50
C GLU A 60 -7.49 -4.55 -8.86
N ALA A 61 -6.35 -4.15 -8.31
CA ALA A 61 -5.40 -5.03 -7.62
C ALA A 61 -5.85 -5.45 -6.20
N SER A 62 -6.94 -4.89 -5.69
CA SER A 62 -7.39 -5.16 -4.32
C SER A 62 -8.46 -6.24 -4.23
N ARG A 63 -8.52 -6.95 -3.09
CA ARG A 63 -9.49 -8.01 -2.81
C ARG A 63 -10.23 -7.80 -1.49
N ALA A 64 -11.47 -8.27 -1.39
CA ALA A 64 -12.28 -8.19 -0.18
C ALA A 64 -11.93 -9.34 0.79
N GLU A 65 -10.75 -9.25 1.41
CA GLU A 65 -10.17 -10.31 2.23
C GLU A 65 -10.01 -9.94 3.71
N VAL A 66 -10.45 -8.75 4.13
CA VAL A 66 -10.29 -8.29 5.52
C VAL A 66 -11.59 -8.46 6.31
N ASN A 67 -11.48 -9.10 7.47
CA ASN A 67 -12.59 -9.28 8.41
C ASN A 67 -12.57 -8.19 9.49
N GLY A 68 -13.70 -8.00 10.18
CA GLY A 68 -13.79 -7.11 11.35
C GLY A 68 -13.94 -5.62 11.04
N PHE A 69 -14.25 -5.27 9.77
CA PHE A 69 -14.57 -3.88 9.42
C PHE A 69 -15.97 -3.48 9.84
N THR A 70 -16.09 -2.24 10.29
CA THR A 70 -17.38 -1.60 10.56
C THR A 70 -18.12 -1.32 9.26
N LEU A 71 -19.45 -1.30 9.35
CA LEU A 71 -20.35 -0.96 8.25
C LEU A 71 -19.97 0.41 7.65
N GLY A 72 -19.83 0.47 6.32
CA GLY A 72 -19.38 1.67 5.59
C GLY A 72 -17.89 1.70 5.24
N THR A 73 -17.06 0.81 5.81
CA THR A 73 -15.64 0.71 5.45
C THR A 73 -15.45 -0.14 4.19
N VAL A 74 -14.65 0.37 3.25
CA VAL A 74 -14.34 -0.34 2.00
C VAL A 74 -13.39 -1.51 2.27
N ASN A 75 -13.89 -2.74 2.13
CA ASN A 75 -13.11 -3.96 2.26
C ASN A 75 -12.28 -4.25 0.99
N ARG A 76 -11.07 -3.69 0.94
CA ARG A 76 -10.14 -3.82 -0.20
C ARG A 76 -8.71 -3.91 0.30
N LEU A 77 -8.22 -5.13 0.52
CA LEU A 77 -6.82 -5.45 0.79
C LEU A 77 -6.01 -5.33 -0.50
N LEU A 78 -4.97 -4.50 -0.50
CA LEU A 78 -4.11 -4.30 -1.64
C LEU A 78 -3.20 -5.52 -1.88
N ARG A 79 -3.14 -5.99 -3.12
CA ARG A 79 -2.27 -7.10 -3.54
C ARG A 79 -1.68 -6.80 -4.92
N TRP A 80 -0.37 -6.62 -5.01
CA TRP A 80 0.32 -6.40 -6.28
C TRP A 80 1.25 -7.56 -6.61
N THR A 81 1.15 -8.07 -7.82
CA THR A 81 2.09 -9.03 -8.39
C THR A 81 2.71 -8.38 -9.61
N CYS A 82 4.02 -8.24 -9.59
CA CYS A 82 4.80 -7.64 -10.69
C CYS A 82 4.85 -8.56 -11.91
#